data_AF-A0A2V7C9P0-F1
#
_entry.id   AF-A0A2V7C9P0-F1
#
_cell.length_a   1.000
_cell.length_b   1.000
_cell.length_c   1.000
_cell.angle_alpha   90.00
_cell.angle_beta   90.00
_cell.angle_gamma   90.00
#
_symmetry.space_group_name_H-M   'P 1'
#
loop_
_entity.id
_entity.type
_entity.pdbx_description
1 polymer ?
#
loop_
_entity_poly.entity_id
_entity_poly.type
_entity_poly.pdbx_seq_one_letter_code
_entity_poly.pdbx_strand_id
1 'polypeptide(L)'
;MFAVIVSLAGCSSVGTTMPVTLGHELQPLNVGWQRYFDINWQQGERHGAPILSGRVENKYGAAAAHVQLHVDGLDAKGKVITRKVTWLGDDIPASNSTYFEVPVEAAPNYRVSVFAYDWLEVDGPRR
;
A
#
# COMPACT_ATOMS: atom_id res chain seq x y z
N MET A 1 -14.31 24.43 66.97
CA MET A 1 -14.75 24.00 65.62
C MET A 1 -13.51 24.04 64.72
N PHE A 2 -12.83 22.90 64.57
CA PHE A 2 -11.66 22.75 63.70
C PHE A 2 -11.96 21.61 62.73
N ALA A 3 -11.88 21.91 61.44
CA ALA A 3 -12.05 20.98 60.34
C ALA A 3 -10.78 20.14 60.16
N VAL A 4 -10.95 18.84 59.91
CA VAL A 4 -9.89 17.99 59.36
C VAL A 4 -10.49 17.23 58.18
N ILE A 5 -10.03 17.57 56.98
CA ILE A 5 -10.37 16.87 55.75
C ILE A 5 -9.30 15.79 55.57
N VAL A 6 -9.70 14.53 55.61
CA VAL A 6 -8.84 13.39 55.27
C VAL A 6 -9.04 13.10 53.79
N SER A 7 -8.06 13.47 52.96
CA SER A 7 -8.02 13.06 51.55
C SER A 7 -7.38 11.68 51.45
N LEU A 8 -8.18 10.66 51.10
CA LEU A 8 -7.65 9.38 50.64
C LEU A 8 -7.24 9.52 49.16
N ALA A 9 -5.94 9.38 48.91
CA ALA A 9 -5.39 9.19 47.57
C ALA A 9 -5.75 7.76 47.09
N GLY A 10 -6.76 7.64 46.23
CA GLY A 10 -7.08 6.40 45.53
C GLY A 10 -6.27 6.28 44.25
N CYS A 11 -5.28 5.39 44.21
CA CYS A 11 -4.71 4.94 42.94
C CYS A 11 -5.68 3.93 42.31
N SER A 12 -6.63 4.42 41.51
CA SER A 12 -7.38 3.55 40.60
C SER A 12 -6.50 3.28 39.39
N SER A 13 -5.84 2.12 39.36
CA SER A 13 -5.23 1.58 38.15
C SER A 13 -6.34 1.23 37.17
N VAL A 14 -6.79 2.23 36.40
CA VAL A 14 -7.61 1.97 35.21
C VAL A 14 -6.70 1.22 34.25
N GLY A 15 -6.82 -0.10 34.25
CA GLY A 15 -6.28 -0.93 33.19
C GLY A 15 -7.01 -0.57 31.91
N THR A 16 -6.49 0.42 31.18
CA THR A 16 -6.91 0.68 29.80
C THR A 16 -6.58 -0.57 29.01
N THR A 17 -7.56 -1.44 28.82
CA THR A 17 -7.57 -2.37 27.70
C THR A 17 -7.40 -1.52 26.46
N MET A 18 -6.18 -1.47 25.93
CA MET A 18 -5.90 -0.86 24.64
C MET A 18 -6.88 -1.51 23.66
N PRO A 19 -7.69 -0.75 22.90
CA PRO A 19 -8.42 -1.34 21.81
C PRO A 19 -7.37 -1.99 20.91
N VAL A 20 -7.54 -3.29 20.63
CA VAL A 20 -6.79 -3.96 19.56
C VAL A 20 -7.10 -3.15 18.30
N THR A 21 -6.14 -2.33 17.86
CA THR A 21 -6.25 -1.61 16.60
C THR A 21 -6.38 -2.65 15.50
N LEU A 22 -7.61 -2.83 15.04
CA LEU A 22 -7.99 -3.68 13.93
C LEU A 22 -7.28 -3.14 12.68
N GLY A 23 -6.13 -3.73 12.34
CA GLY A 23 -5.38 -3.44 11.12
C GLY A 23 -4.93 -2.00 11.02
N HIS A 24 -3.62 -1.76 11.13
CA HIS A 24 -3.07 -0.61 10.43
C HIS A 24 -3.44 -0.79 8.95
N GLU A 25 -4.49 -0.10 8.52
CA GLU A 25 -4.80 0.08 7.11
C GLU A 25 -3.51 0.62 6.51
N LEU A 26 -2.86 -0.20 5.67
CA LEU A 26 -1.68 0.22 4.94
C LEU A 26 -2.14 1.35 4.02
N GLN A 27 -2.12 2.57 4.53
CA GLN A 27 -2.35 3.75 3.74
C GLN A 27 -1.17 3.82 2.76
N PRO A 28 -1.43 3.98 1.45
CA PRO A 28 -0.36 4.16 0.49
C PRO A 28 0.53 5.30 0.96
N LEU A 29 1.84 5.05 1.09
CA LEU A 29 2.79 6.05 1.59
C LEU A 29 2.78 7.29 0.67
N ASN A 30 2.44 7.08 -0.61
CA ASN A 30 2.26 8.10 -1.63
C ASN A 30 0.81 8.17 -2.13
N VAL A 31 -0.02 9.04 -1.51
CA VAL A 31 -1.39 9.30 -1.95
C VAL A 31 -1.40 10.08 -3.28
N GLY A 32 -2.28 9.69 -4.21
CA GLY A 32 -2.44 10.36 -5.51
C GLY A 32 -1.42 9.93 -6.57
N TRP A 33 -0.90 8.70 -6.47
CA TRP A 33 -0.03 8.07 -7.46
C TRP A 33 -0.62 8.08 -8.88
N GLN A 34 -1.96 8.09 -9.02
CA GLN A 34 -2.68 8.09 -10.30
C GLN A 34 -2.34 9.30 -11.19
N ARG A 35 -1.81 10.38 -10.57
CA ARG A 35 -1.30 11.54 -11.29
C ARG A 35 -0.08 11.21 -12.14
N TYR A 36 0.71 10.21 -11.73
CA TYR A 36 1.99 9.87 -12.32
C TYR A 36 1.99 8.51 -12.99
N PHE A 37 1.19 7.56 -12.48
CA PHE A 37 1.14 6.22 -13.03
C PHE A 37 -0.25 5.83 -13.49
N ASP A 38 -0.29 5.02 -14.54
CA ASP A 38 -1.46 4.23 -14.93
C ASP A 38 -1.13 2.74 -14.80
N ILE A 39 -2.13 1.95 -14.42
CA ILE A 39 -2.00 0.50 -14.28
C ILE A 39 -3.07 -0.16 -15.14
N ASN A 40 -2.63 -1.00 -16.08
CA ASN A 40 -3.50 -1.99 -16.68
C ASN A 40 -3.13 -3.36 -16.11
N TRP A 41 -4.13 -4.20 -15.86
CA TRP A 41 -3.90 -5.53 -15.34
C TRP A 41 -5.05 -6.46 -15.69
N GLN A 42 -4.76 -7.76 -15.64
CA GLN A 42 -5.72 -8.83 -15.85
C GLN A 42 -5.42 -9.98 -14.89
N GLN A 43 -6.44 -10.78 -14.60
CA GLN A 43 -6.28 -12.04 -13.87
C GLN A 43 -5.73 -13.10 -14.82
N GLY A 44 -4.86 -13.97 -14.30
CA GLY A 44 -4.32 -15.10 -15.04
C GLY A 44 -3.96 -16.25 -14.11
N GLU A 45 -3.37 -17.28 -14.68
CA GLU A 45 -2.90 -18.45 -13.95
C GLU A 45 -1.51 -18.84 -14.46
N ARG A 46 -0.64 -19.24 -13.53
CA ARG A 46 0.68 -19.78 -13.85
C ARG A 46 0.97 -21.00 -13.00
N HIS A 47 1.21 -22.13 -13.66
CA HIS A 47 1.44 -23.43 -13.02
C HIS A 47 0.34 -23.83 -12.01
N GLY A 48 -0.93 -23.55 -12.31
CA GLY A 48 -2.05 -23.85 -11.41
C GLY A 48 -2.27 -22.84 -10.28
N ALA A 49 -1.45 -21.78 -10.20
CA ALA A 49 -1.59 -20.74 -9.19
C ALA A 49 -2.10 -19.42 -9.81
N PRO A 50 -3.05 -18.72 -9.16
CA PRO A 50 -3.55 -17.45 -9.67
C PRO A 50 -2.49 -16.35 -9.61
N ILE A 51 -2.46 -15.54 -10.66
CA ILE A 51 -1.59 -14.37 -10.77
C ILE A 51 -2.39 -13.15 -11.25
N LEU A 52 -1.87 -11.96 -10.98
CA LEU A 52 -2.21 -10.76 -11.75
C LEU A 52 -1.02 -10.40 -12.64
N SER A 53 -1.29 -10.09 -13.90
CA SER A 53 -0.28 -9.60 -14.83
C SER A 53 -0.72 -8.32 -15.50
N GLY A 54 0.22 -7.49 -15.92
CA GLY A 54 -0.11 -6.18 -16.48
C GLY A 54 1.10 -5.29 -16.67
N ARG A 55 0.83 -4.00 -16.95
CA ARG A 55 1.85 -2.97 -17.02
C ARG A 55 1.55 -1.83 -16.08
N VAL A 56 2.62 -1.28 -15.52
CA VAL A 56 2.61 0.04 -14.88
C VAL A 56 3.30 1.02 -15.81
N GLU A 57 2.58 2.07 -16.19
CA GLU A 57 3.09 3.16 -17.01
C GLU A 57 3.44 4.34 -16.10
N ASN A 58 4.66 4.86 -16.24
CA ASN A 58 5.10 6.11 -15.65
C ASN A 58 4.91 7.23 -16.67
N LYS A 59 3.93 8.09 -16.44
CA LYS A 59 3.62 9.27 -17.26
C LYS A 59 4.46 10.50 -16.88
N TYR A 60 5.26 10.39 -15.82
CA TYR A 60 6.06 11.50 -15.32
C TYR A 60 7.42 11.58 -16.03
N GLY A 61 7.99 12.79 -16.04
CA GLY A 61 9.25 13.09 -16.72
C GLY A 61 10.52 12.64 -15.99
N ALA A 62 10.40 11.99 -14.83
CA ALA A 62 11.52 11.41 -14.08
C ALA A 62 11.35 9.90 -13.94
N ALA A 63 12.47 9.17 -13.83
CA ALA A 63 12.43 7.74 -13.59
C ALA A 63 11.97 7.45 -12.16
N ALA A 64 11.13 6.43 -11.99
CA ALA A 64 10.64 5.97 -10.70
C ALA A 64 11.44 4.75 -10.25
N ALA A 65 12.02 4.80 -9.06
CA ALA A 65 12.69 3.68 -8.42
C ALA A 65 11.86 3.15 -7.26
N HIS A 66 12.25 1.96 -6.75
CA HIS A 66 11.65 1.37 -5.55
C HIS A 66 10.12 1.29 -5.64
N VAL A 67 9.59 0.95 -6.82
CA VAL A 67 8.15 0.91 -7.04
C VAL A 67 7.56 -0.35 -6.38
N GLN A 68 6.57 -0.15 -5.53
CA GLN A 68 5.78 -1.20 -4.90
C GLN A 68 4.32 -1.17 -5.38
N LEU A 69 3.75 -2.33 -5.61
CA LEU A 69 2.32 -2.53 -5.83
C LEU A 69 1.64 -3.01 -4.56
N HIS A 70 0.44 -2.48 -4.31
CA HIS A 70 -0.51 -3.00 -3.35
C HIS A 70 -1.69 -3.62 -4.10
N VAL A 71 -1.93 -4.90 -3.83
CA VAL A 71 -3.03 -5.69 -4.35
C VAL A 71 -3.96 -6.06 -3.20
N ASP A 72 -5.24 -5.69 -3.32
CA ASP A 72 -6.31 -6.18 -2.46
C ASP A 72 -7.17 -7.18 -3.25
N GLY A 73 -7.37 -8.38 -2.71
CA GLY A 73 -8.39 -9.32 -3.19
C GLY A 73 -9.73 -8.99 -2.55
N LEU A 74 -10.80 -9.02 -3.34
CA LEU A 74 -12.13 -8.55 -2.97
C LEU A 74 -13.17 -9.67 -3.07
N ASP A 75 -14.10 -9.73 -2.12
CA ASP A 75 -15.30 -10.55 -2.23
C ASP A 75 -16.34 -9.95 -3.20
N ALA A 76 -17.45 -10.65 -3.40
CA ALA A 76 -18.54 -10.22 -4.28
C ALA A 76 -19.22 -8.89 -3.85
N LYS A 77 -19.04 -8.46 -2.61
CA LYS A 77 -19.57 -7.19 -2.08
C LYS A 77 -18.52 -6.07 -2.09
N GLY A 78 -17.32 -6.34 -2.62
CA GLY A 78 -16.21 -5.40 -2.66
C GLY A 78 -15.43 -5.29 -1.34
N LYS A 79 -15.65 -6.19 -0.37
CA LYS A 79 -14.87 -6.21 0.87
C LYS A 79 -13.50 -6.83 0.61
N VAL A 80 -12.45 -6.22 1.14
CA VAL A 80 -11.10 -6.78 1.11
C VAL A 80 -11.04 -8.07 1.94
N ILE A 81 -10.61 -9.15 1.32
CA ILE A 81 -10.44 -10.48 1.94
C ILE A 81 -8.99 -10.95 1.94
N THR A 82 -8.15 -10.41 1.05
CA THR A 82 -6.70 -10.66 1.02
C THR A 82 -5.96 -9.36 0.69
N ARG A 83 -4.71 -9.24 1.13
CA ARG A 83 -3.88 -8.05 0.93
C ARG A 83 -2.43 -8.44 0.72
N LYS A 84 -1.79 -7.85 -0.30
CA LYS A 84 -0.38 -8.07 -0.63
C LYS A 84 0.29 -6.77 -1.06
N VAL A 85 1.49 -6.51 -0.55
CA VAL A 85 2.40 -5.50 -1.08
C VAL A 85 3.62 -6.19 -1.66
N THR A 86 4.06 -5.79 -2.85
CA THR A 86 5.19 -6.42 -3.56
C THR A 86 5.98 -5.41 -4.36
N TRP A 87 7.27 -5.68 -4.52
CA TRP A 87 8.16 -4.90 -5.41
C TRP A 87 7.88 -5.24 -6.87
N LEU A 88 8.01 -4.23 -7.75
CA LEU A 88 7.89 -4.39 -9.20
C LEU A 88 9.23 -4.79 -9.85
N GLY A 89 10.33 -4.72 -9.10
CA GLY A 89 11.67 -5.07 -9.56
C GLY A 89 12.41 -3.82 -10.03
N ASP A 90 12.67 -3.74 -11.34
CA ASP A 90 13.44 -2.66 -11.95
C ASP A 90 12.73 -1.29 -11.87
N ASP A 91 13.53 -0.25 -12.00
CA ASP A 91 13.06 1.13 -12.12
C ASP A 91 12.18 1.31 -13.37
N ILE A 92 11.23 2.23 -13.31
CA ILE A 92 10.39 2.61 -14.44
C ILE A 92 10.92 3.92 -15.03
N PRO A 93 11.55 3.92 -16.21
CA PRO A 93 12.08 5.14 -16.82
C PRO A 93 10.99 6.21 -17.01
N ALA A 94 11.42 7.46 -17.19
CA ALA A 94 10.53 8.57 -17.53
C ALA A 94 9.71 8.26 -18.80
N SER A 95 8.42 8.59 -18.78
CA SER A 95 7.50 8.39 -19.90
C SER A 95 7.52 6.97 -20.50
N ASN A 96 7.70 5.95 -19.67
CA ASN A 96 7.85 4.55 -20.09
C ASN A 96 7.00 3.62 -19.21
N SER A 97 7.00 2.32 -19.49
CA SER A 97 6.26 1.33 -18.72
C SER A 97 7.06 0.05 -18.52
N THR A 98 6.69 -0.68 -17.47
CA THR A 98 7.25 -2.00 -17.16
C THR A 98 6.14 -3.02 -16.97
N TYR A 99 6.45 -4.29 -17.24
CA TYR A 99 5.54 -5.41 -17.10
C TYR A 99 5.70 -6.06 -15.72
N PHE A 100 4.61 -6.55 -15.14
CA PHE A 100 4.65 -7.28 -13.89
C PHE A 100 3.83 -8.57 -13.96
N GLU A 101 4.25 -9.55 -13.14
CA GLU A 101 3.47 -10.72 -12.74
C GLU A 101 3.55 -10.86 -11.23
N VAL A 102 2.40 -10.90 -10.57
CA VAL A 102 2.31 -11.01 -9.11
C VAL A 102 1.44 -12.22 -8.77
N PRO A 103 1.99 -13.25 -8.10
CA PRO A 103 1.17 -14.31 -7.54
C PRO A 103 0.22 -13.76 -6.48
N VAL A 104 -1.03 -14.20 -6.48
CA VAL A 104 -2.06 -13.74 -5.55
C VAL A 104 -2.77 -14.92 -4.90
N GLU A 105 -3.43 -14.69 -3.77
CA GLU A 105 -4.42 -15.61 -3.26
C GLU A 105 -5.71 -15.46 -4.07
N ALA A 106 -6.43 -16.57 -4.31
CA ALA A 106 -7.64 -16.55 -5.11
C ALA A 106 -8.73 -15.65 -4.47
N ALA A 107 -9.22 -14.67 -5.24
CA ALA A 107 -10.34 -13.82 -4.88
C ALA A 107 -11.26 -13.60 -6.11
N PRO A 108 -12.57 -13.37 -5.91
CA PRO A 108 -13.50 -13.06 -6.99
C PRO A 108 -13.11 -11.83 -7.83
N ASN A 109 -12.52 -10.81 -7.21
CA ASN A 109 -12.04 -9.62 -7.90
C ASN A 109 -10.82 -9.03 -7.17
N TYR A 110 -10.13 -8.09 -7.82
CA TYR A 110 -8.95 -7.44 -7.25
C TYR A 110 -8.98 -5.93 -7.47
N ARG A 111 -8.22 -5.23 -6.64
CA ARG A 111 -7.85 -3.82 -6.82
C ARG A 111 -6.34 -3.72 -6.75
N VAL A 112 -5.75 -3.01 -7.70
CA VAL A 112 -4.30 -2.78 -7.79
C VAL A 112 -4.01 -1.29 -7.72
N SER A 113 -2.99 -0.92 -6.95
CA SER A 113 -2.53 0.45 -6.80
C SER A 113 -1.02 0.50 -6.60
N VAL A 114 -0.37 1.59 -7.01
CA VAL A 114 1.00 1.88 -6.57
C VAL A 114 0.95 2.23 -5.08
N PHE A 115 1.81 1.57 -4.31
CA PHE A 115 1.89 1.73 -2.85
C PHE A 115 2.96 2.73 -2.44
N ALA A 116 4.15 2.60 -3.03
CA ALA A 116 5.32 3.43 -2.78
C ALA A 116 6.19 3.52 -4.04
N TYR A 117 6.95 4.60 -4.16
CA TYR A 117 7.94 4.85 -5.20
C TYR A 117 8.82 6.04 -4.79
N ASP A 118 10.03 6.10 -5.35
CA ASP A 118 10.93 7.24 -5.27
C ASP A 118 11.17 7.82 -6.67
N TRP A 119 11.39 9.13 -6.78
CA TRP A 119 11.87 9.72 -8.03
C TRP A 119 13.39 9.72 -8.04
N LEU A 120 13.98 9.18 -9.10
CA LEU A 120 15.37 9.44 -9.41
C LEU A 120 15.42 10.83 -10.04
N GLU A 121 16.01 11.79 -9.33
CA GLU A 121 16.27 13.11 -9.91
C GLU A 121 17.07 12.93 -11.20
N VAL A 122 16.61 13.61 -12.26
CA VAL A 122 17.45 13.80 -13.43
C VAL A 122 18.54 14.76 -12.99
N ASP A 123 19.76 14.28 -12.78
CA ASP A 123 20.94 15.13 -12.66
C ASP A 123 20.92 16.08 -13.88
N GLY A 124 20.50 17.33 -13.67
CA GLY A 124 20.58 18.36 -14.70
C GLY A 124 22.05 18.57 -15.07
N PRO A 125 22.36 19.12 -16.27
CA PRO A 125 23.75 19.37 -16.64
C PRO A 125 24.45 20.16 -15.53
N ARG A 126 25.57 19.64 -15.01
CA ARG A 126 26.54 20.49 -14.31
C ARG A 126 27.11 21.42 -15.38
N ARG A 127 26.53 22.61 -15.45
CA ARG A 127 26.93 23.81 -16.21
C ARG A 127 27.93 23.60 -17.35
#